data_AF-A0A0Q3HK11-F1
#
_entry.id   AF-A0A0Q3HK11-F1
#
_cell.length_a   1.000
_cell.length_b   1.000
_cell.length_c   1.000
_cell.angle_alpha   90.00
_cell.angle_beta   90.00
_cell.angle_gamma   90.00
#
_symmetry.space_group_name_H-M   'P 1'
#
loop_
_entity.id
_entity.type
_entity.pdbx_description
1 polymer ?
#
loop_
_entity_poly.entity_id
_entity_poly.type
_entity_poly.pdbx_seq_one_letter_code
_entity_poly.pdbx_strand_id
1 'polypeptide(L)'
;MVRLLPSLPPYLASLPKPTAPAFSSSLRPPTMSSSTPVPAAEASRPRKLPVLLFDVMDTIVRDPFYHHIPSFFQMSMKELLESKHPTAWSEFEMGMINESELAKKFFNDGRSFDLEGLKDCMVRAYEYVDGVEDILRSLKKNNYEMHTFTNYPVWYQLIEEKLKLSEYLSWTFCSCQIGW
;
A
#
# COMPACT_ATOMS: atom_id res chain seq x y z
N MET A 1 55.87 -10.90 15.73
CA MET A 1 55.36 -12.19 15.20
C MET A 1 54.39 -11.85 14.08
N VAL A 2 54.82 -12.00 12.83
CA VAL A 2 54.16 -11.53 11.61
C VAL A 2 52.99 -12.46 11.27
N ARG A 3 51.76 -11.94 11.15
CA ARG A 3 50.62 -12.71 10.65
C ARG A 3 50.58 -12.62 9.13
N LEU A 4 50.90 -13.74 8.47
CA LEU A 4 50.76 -13.93 7.03
C LEU A 4 49.27 -14.06 6.66
N LEU A 5 48.89 -13.36 5.59
CA LEU A 5 47.63 -13.55 4.86
C LEU A 5 47.63 -14.93 4.16
N PRO A 6 46.51 -15.67 4.14
CA PRO A 6 46.41 -16.88 3.34
C PRO A 6 46.29 -16.55 1.84
N SER A 7 47.14 -17.21 1.06
CA SER A 7 47.22 -17.18 -0.40
C SER A 7 45.98 -17.78 -1.07
N LEU A 8 45.47 -17.11 -2.11
CA LEU A 8 44.42 -17.62 -3.01
C LEU A 8 44.93 -18.80 -3.87
N PRO A 9 44.10 -19.81 -4.16
CA PRO A 9 44.46 -20.96 -5.00
C PRO A 9 44.53 -20.60 -6.50
N PRO A 10 45.45 -21.23 -7.26
CA PRO A 10 45.65 -20.96 -8.68
C PRO A 10 44.74 -21.85 -9.53
N TYR A 11 43.53 -21.39 -9.84
CA TYR A 11 42.71 -21.97 -10.91
C TYR A 11 41.93 -20.86 -11.62
N LEU A 12 42.66 -20.01 -12.33
CA LEU A 12 42.12 -19.20 -13.42
C LEU A 12 42.94 -19.52 -14.67
N ALA A 13 42.49 -20.53 -15.40
CA ALA A 13 42.95 -20.80 -16.74
C ALA A 13 41.74 -20.90 -17.67
N SER A 14 41.59 -19.85 -18.48
CA SER A 14 40.93 -19.83 -19.79
C SER A 14 39.41 -20.06 -19.85
N LEU A 15 38.64 -18.98 -19.68
CA LEU A 15 37.29 -18.87 -20.24
C LEU A 15 37.35 -18.04 -21.54
N PRO A 16 36.76 -18.51 -22.66
CA PRO A 16 36.75 -17.77 -23.92
C PRO A 16 35.85 -16.53 -23.84
N LYS A 17 36.31 -15.43 -24.42
CA LYS A 17 35.52 -14.17 -24.58
C LYS A 17 34.25 -14.46 -25.40
N PRO A 18 33.07 -14.03 -24.96
CA PRO A 18 31.89 -14.02 -25.83
C PRO A 18 32.02 -12.90 -26.85
N THR A 19 32.19 -13.29 -28.12
CA THR A 19 31.99 -12.44 -29.30
C THR A 19 30.51 -12.11 -29.43
N ALA A 20 30.16 -10.83 -29.34
CA ALA A 20 28.81 -10.33 -29.61
C ALA A 20 28.49 -10.49 -31.11
N PRO A 21 27.36 -11.11 -31.49
CA PRO A 21 26.88 -11.04 -32.86
C PRO A 21 26.25 -9.66 -33.10
N ALA A 22 26.74 -8.95 -34.12
CA ALA A 22 26.11 -7.76 -34.65
C ALA A 22 24.82 -8.16 -35.38
N PHE A 23 23.67 -7.97 -34.72
CA PHE A 23 22.37 -8.01 -35.38
C PHE A 23 22.07 -6.63 -35.98
N SER A 24 22.19 -6.54 -37.30
CA SER A 24 21.67 -5.44 -38.11
C SER A 24 20.15 -5.55 -38.17
N SER A 25 19.42 -4.90 -37.25
CA SER A 25 17.98 -4.71 -37.39
C SER A 25 17.68 -3.42 -38.15
N SER A 26 17.59 -3.52 -39.48
CA SER A 26 16.89 -2.51 -40.29
C SER A 26 15.39 -2.64 -40.05
N LEU A 27 14.90 -2.09 -38.94
CA LEU A 27 13.47 -1.87 -38.72
C LEU A 27 13.19 -0.39 -38.99
N ARG A 28 12.58 -0.11 -40.15
CA ARG A 28 11.98 1.19 -40.44
C ARG A 28 10.93 1.49 -39.36
N PRO A 29 10.85 2.73 -38.85
CA PRO A 29 9.72 3.12 -38.02
C PRO A 29 8.43 3.03 -38.85
N PRO A 30 7.31 2.55 -38.28
CA PRO A 30 6.02 2.62 -38.96
C PRO A 30 5.66 4.09 -39.17
N THR A 31 5.34 4.41 -40.42
CA THR A 31 4.86 5.71 -40.88
C THR A 31 3.66 6.15 -40.04
N MET A 32 3.65 7.41 -39.60
CA MET A 32 2.52 7.98 -38.89
C MET A 32 1.25 7.87 -39.74
N SER A 33 0.25 7.16 -39.21
CA SER A 33 -1.10 7.21 -39.76
C SER A 33 -1.63 8.62 -39.51
N SER A 34 -1.93 9.34 -40.59
CA SER A 34 -2.51 10.67 -40.56
C SER A 34 -3.82 10.64 -39.78
N SER A 35 -3.80 11.18 -38.56
CA SER A 35 -5.01 11.52 -37.83
C SER A 35 -5.79 12.53 -38.67
N THR A 36 -6.98 12.14 -39.10
CA THR A 36 -7.99 13.06 -39.63
C THR A 36 -8.09 14.27 -38.69
N PRO A 37 -8.10 15.51 -39.21
CA PRO A 37 -8.24 16.68 -38.37
C PRO A 37 -9.62 16.63 -37.73
N VAL A 38 -9.64 16.41 -36.42
CA VAL A 38 -10.83 16.58 -35.58
C VAL A 38 -11.30 18.03 -35.77
N PRO A 39 -12.58 18.30 -36.09
CA PRO A 39 -13.05 19.66 -36.28
C PRO A 39 -12.73 20.50 -35.04
N ALA A 40 -12.20 21.71 -35.25
CA ALA A 40 -11.72 22.63 -34.19
C ALA A 40 -12.75 22.95 -33.10
N ALA A 41 -14.03 22.63 -33.32
CA ALA A 41 -15.12 22.75 -32.36
C ALA A 41 -15.12 21.67 -31.25
N GLU A 42 -14.44 20.52 -31.42
CA GLU A 42 -14.30 19.50 -30.37
C GLU A 42 -13.06 19.72 -29.48
N ALA A 43 -12.07 20.46 -29.97
CA ALA A 43 -10.83 20.76 -29.23
C ALA A 43 -11.02 21.75 -28.06
N SER A 44 -12.19 22.37 -27.94
CA SER A 44 -12.48 23.44 -26.97
C SER A 44 -13.45 23.04 -25.85
N ARG A 45 -13.91 21.78 -25.80
CA ARG A 45 -14.69 21.31 -24.64
C ARG A 45 -13.74 21.14 -23.45
N PRO A 46 -13.99 21.80 -22.30
CA PRO A 46 -13.19 21.57 -21.11
C PRO A 46 -13.26 20.07 -20.76
N ARG A 47 -12.11 19.40 -20.77
CA ARG A 47 -12.03 17.98 -20.40
C ARG A 47 -12.49 17.85 -18.96
N LYS A 48 -13.45 16.96 -18.71
CA LYS A 48 -13.88 16.62 -17.35
C LYS A 48 -12.67 16.12 -16.57
N LEU A 49 -12.48 16.62 -15.35
CA LEU A 49 -11.42 16.13 -14.47
C LEU A 49 -11.61 14.63 -14.20
N PRO A 50 -10.53 13.86 -14.10
CA PRO A 50 -10.63 12.46 -13.69
C PRO A 50 -11.10 12.36 -12.24
N VAL A 51 -11.78 11.26 -11.93
CA VAL A 51 -12.05 10.84 -10.54
C VAL A 51 -10.80 10.14 -10.02
N LEU A 52 -10.38 10.47 -8.80
CA LEU A 52 -9.22 9.85 -8.16
C LEU A 52 -9.68 8.86 -7.09
N LEU A 53 -9.11 7.67 -7.14
CA LEU A 53 -9.28 6.64 -6.12
C LEU A 53 -7.97 6.52 -5.35
N PHE A 54 -8.05 6.62 -4.03
CA PHE A 54 -6.90 6.52 -3.15
C PHE A 54 -6.99 5.27 -2.29
N ASP A 55 -5.92 4.48 -2.29
CA ASP A 55 -5.64 3.63 -1.15
C ASP A 55 -5.36 4.50 0.10
N VAL A 56 -5.51 3.92 1.28
CA VAL A 56 -5.39 4.62 2.56
C VAL A 56 -4.07 4.28 3.25
N MET A 57 -3.80 2.99 3.52
CA MET A 57 -2.66 2.58 4.33
C MET A 57 -1.35 2.73 3.53
N ASP A 58 -0.34 3.35 4.15
CA ASP A 58 0.94 3.77 3.55
C ASP A 58 0.85 4.64 2.28
N THR A 59 -0.37 5.10 1.92
CA THR A 59 -0.62 6.07 0.86
C THR A 59 -1.04 7.42 1.44
N ILE A 60 -2.09 7.44 2.26
CA ILE A 60 -2.58 8.64 2.97
C ILE A 60 -2.21 8.57 4.46
N VAL A 61 -2.37 7.40 5.08
CA VAL A 61 -2.18 7.19 6.51
C VAL A 61 -1.11 6.13 6.72
N ARG A 62 -0.16 6.36 7.62
CA ARG A 62 0.90 5.39 7.93
C ARG A 62 0.32 4.08 8.49
N ASP A 63 0.87 2.95 8.05
CA ASP A 63 0.43 1.64 8.52
C ASP A 63 1.07 1.24 9.87
N PRO A 64 0.27 1.05 10.95
CA PRO A 64 0.79 0.57 12.23
C PRO A 64 1.29 -0.87 12.21
N PHE A 65 0.96 -1.67 11.20
CA PHE A 65 1.16 -3.12 11.17
C PHE A 65 2.61 -3.56 11.36
N TYR A 66 3.59 -2.86 10.79
CA TYR A 66 4.98 -3.33 10.79
C TYR A 66 5.75 -3.02 12.08
N HIS A 67 5.35 -1.99 12.82
CA HIS A 67 6.11 -1.49 13.97
C HIS A 67 5.29 -1.38 15.25
N HIS A 68 4.10 -0.78 15.17
CA HIS A 68 3.28 -0.52 16.36
C HIS A 68 2.61 -1.79 16.86
N ILE A 69 2.05 -2.61 15.97
CA ILE A 69 1.36 -3.84 16.37
C ILE A 69 2.33 -4.88 16.98
N PRO A 70 3.51 -5.18 16.39
CA PRO A 70 4.49 -6.09 17.01
C PRO A 70 4.97 -5.56 18.37
N SER A 71 5.22 -4.25 18.48
CA SER A 71 5.62 -3.61 19.73
C SER A 71 4.54 -3.74 20.82
N PHE A 72 3.27 -3.56 20.46
CA PHE A 72 2.14 -3.75 21.37
C PHE A 72 2.11 -5.17 21.95
N PHE A 73 2.30 -6.19 21.10
CA PHE A 73 2.33 -7.59 21.52
C PHE A 73 3.67 -8.03 22.15
N GLN A 74 4.67 -7.15 22.17
CA GLN A 74 6.03 -7.46 22.62
C GLN A 74 6.62 -8.67 21.87
N MET A 75 6.36 -8.73 20.57
CA MET A 75 6.80 -9.78 19.66
C MET A 75 7.60 -9.17 18.51
N SER A 76 8.53 -9.93 17.95
CA SER A 76 9.04 -9.61 16.61
C SER A 76 7.91 -9.77 15.58
N MET A 77 8.07 -9.12 14.42
CA MET A 77 7.12 -9.27 13.32
C MET A 77 6.94 -10.73 12.90
N LYS A 78 8.03 -11.51 12.92
CA LYS A 78 8.02 -12.93 12.59
C LYS A 78 7.16 -13.73 13.58
N GLU A 79 7.40 -13.57 14.87
CA GLU A 79 6.64 -14.26 15.93
C GLU A 79 5.16 -13.88 15.90
N LEU A 80 4.85 -12.61 15.63
CA LEU A 80 3.47 -12.16 15.47
C LEU A 80 2.79 -12.85 14.29
N LEU A 81 3.43 -12.91 13.12
CA LEU A 81 2.88 -13.58 11.94
C LEU A 81 2.70 -15.08 12.13
N GLU A 82 3.64 -15.74 12.83
CA GLU A 82 3.56 -17.18 13.14
C GLU A 82 2.46 -17.52 14.16
N SER A 83 2.14 -16.58 15.07
CA SER A 83 1.09 -16.75 16.08
C SER A 83 -0.29 -16.25 15.65
N LYS A 84 -0.38 -15.33 14.68
CA LYS A 84 -1.65 -14.81 14.18
C LYS A 84 -2.46 -15.93 13.49
N HIS A 85 -3.76 -15.93 13.68
CA HIS A 85 -4.64 -16.75 12.87
C HIS A 85 -4.56 -16.31 11.40
N PRO A 86 -4.43 -17.26 10.45
CA PRO A 86 -4.14 -16.95 9.06
C PRO A 86 -5.18 -16.03 8.41
N THR A 87 -6.47 -16.22 8.73
CA THR A 87 -7.59 -15.51 8.07
C THR A 87 -8.29 -14.45 8.93
N ALA A 88 -7.99 -14.34 10.23
CA ALA A 88 -8.83 -13.52 11.12
C ALA A 88 -8.83 -12.03 10.73
N TRP A 89 -7.66 -11.50 10.36
CA TRP A 89 -7.53 -10.12 9.92
C TRP A 89 -8.24 -9.87 8.58
N SER A 90 -8.04 -10.73 7.58
CA SER A 90 -8.70 -10.58 6.28
C SER A 90 -10.23 -10.73 6.38
N GLU A 91 -10.73 -11.64 7.21
CA GLU A 91 -12.17 -11.76 7.50
C GLU A 91 -12.72 -10.48 8.15
N PHE A 92 -11.94 -9.85 9.03
CA PHE A 92 -12.30 -8.58 9.65
C PHE A 92 -12.27 -7.41 8.64
N GLU A 93 -11.25 -7.37 7.77
CA GLU A 93 -11.17 -6.42 6.66
C GLU A 93 -12.36 -6.54 5.70
N MET A 94 -12.86 -7.76 5.46
CA MET A 94 -14.04 -7.99 4.62
C MET A 94 -15.38 -7.78 5.36
N GLY A 95 -15.36 -7.44 6.65
CA GLY A 95 -16.57 -7.27 7.45
C GLY A 95 -17.32 -8.58 7.77
N MET A 96 -16.66 -9.73 7.61
CA MET A 96 -17.23 -11.06 7.85
C MET A 96 -17.29 -11.42 9.33
N ILE A 97 -16.42 -10.82 10.13
CA ILE A 97 -16.39 -10.95 11.58
C ILE A 97 -16.39 -9.56 12.23
N ASN A 98 -16.96 -9.44 13.43
CA ASN A 98 -16.92 -8.21 14.22
C ASN A 98 -15.74 -8.19 15.22
N GLU A 99 -15.60 -7.11 15.97
CA GLU A 99 -14.54 -6.95 16.98
C GLU A 99 -14.52 -8.06 18.05
N SER A 100 -15.69 -8.52 18.52
CA SER A 100 -15.79 -9.58 19.52
C SER A 100 -15.31 -10.93 18.97
N GLU A 101 -15.59 -11.19 17.69
CA GLU A 101 -15.13 -12.40 17.00
C GLU A 101 -13.63 -12.32 16.68
N LEU A 102 -13.12 -11.16 16.26
CA LEU A 102 -11.69 -10.92 16.11
C LEU A 102 -10.95 -11.16 17.43
N ALA A 103 -11.45 -10.65 18.56
CA ALA A 103 -10.85 -10.85 19.87
C ALA A 103 -10.64 -12.33 20.23
N LYS A 104 -11.57 -13.19 19.81
CA LYS A 104 -11.51 -14.64 20.04
C LYS A 104 -10.64 -15.38 19.04
N LYS A 105 -10.52 -14.86 17.81
CA LYS A 105 -9.89 -15.53 16.67
C LYS A 105 -8.49 -15.01 16.34
N PHE A 106 -8.05 -13.88 16.89
CA PHE A 106 -6.84 -13.18 16.44
C PHE A 106 -5.59 -14.05 16.44
N PHE A 107 -5.36 -14.83 17.50
CA PHE A 107 -4.26 -15.79 17.60
C PHE A 107 -4.70 -17.20 17.23
N ASN A 108 -3.79 -17.96 16.60
CA ASN A 108 -4.03 -19.33 16.15
C ASN A 108 -4.25 -20.33 17.29
N ASP A 109 -3.73 -20.03 18.49
CA ASP A 109 -3.88 -20.80 19.72
C ASP A 109 -5.10 -20.38 20.55
N GLY A 110 -5.86 -19.37 20.09
CA GLY A 110 -7.07 -18.89 20.75
C GLY A 110 -6.83 -18.13 22.05
N ARG A 111 -5.59 -17.73 22.36
CA ARG A 111 -5.32 -16.91 23.56
C ARG A 111 -6.00 -15.54 23.44
N SER A 112 -6.49 -15.03 24.57
CA SER A 112 -7.03 -13.68 24.65
C SER A 112 -5.93 -12.62 24.59
N PHE A 113 -6.32 -11.40 24.23
CA PHE A 113 -5.47 -10.23 24.27
C PHE A 113 -6.29 -8.98 24.59
N ASP A 114 -5.59 -7.89 24.88
CA ASP A 114 -6.20 -6.60 25.13
C ASP A 114 -6.61 -5.91 23.82
N LEU A 115 -7.86 -6.14 23.39
CA LEU A 115 -8.39 -5.56 22.16
C LEU A 115 -8.50 -4.03 22.23
N GLU A 116 -8.94 -3.49 23.36
CA GLU A 116 -9.09 -2.04 23.53
C GLU A 116 -7.71 -1.37 23.57
N GLY A 117 -6.73 -1.97 24.26
CA GLY A 117 -5.34 -1.52 24.19
C GLY A 117 -4.75 -1.56 22.78
N LEU A 118 -5.12 -2.57 21.97
CA LEU A 118 -4.73 -2.62 20.56
C LEU A 118 -5.37 -1.47 19.78
N LYS A 119 -6.68 -1.21 19.94
CA LYS A 119 -7.36 -0.08 19.29
C LYS A 119 -6.72 1.25 19.65
N ASP A 120 -6.41 1.47 20.92
CA ASP A 120 -5.68 2.65 21.37
C ASP A 120 -4.29 2.75 20.73
N CYS A 121 -3.59 1.62 20.56
CA CYS A 121 -2.32 1.56 19.85
C CYS A 121 -2.46 1.99 18.38
N MET A 122 -3.49 1.49 17.69
CA MET A 122 -3.80 1.84 16.30
C MET A 122 -4.10 3.34 16.18
N VAL A 123 -5.01 3.86 17.02
CA VAL A 123 -5.40 5.28 17.01
C VAL A 123 -4.19 6.17 17.24
N ARG A 124 -3.30 5.85 18.19
CA ARG A 124 -2.07 6.63 18.40
C ARG A 124 -1.18 6.66 17.16
N ALA A 125 -1.05 5.53 16.46
CA ALA A 125 -0.17 5.39 15.30
C ALA A 125 -0.70 6.00 14.00
N TYR A 126 -2.03 6.21 13.86
CA TYR A 126 -2.57 6.82 12.65
C TYR A 126 -2.09 8.25 12.45
N GLU A 127 -1.22 8.46 11.48
CA GLU A 127 -0.69 9.76 11.11
C GLU A 127 -0.69 9.87 9.59
N TYR A 128 -0.79 11.09 9.07
CA TYR A 128 -0.61 11.30 7.64
C TYR A 128 0.80 10.86 7.22
N VAL A 129 0.88 10.27 6.02
CA VAL A 129 2.17 10.16 5.32
C VAL A 129 2.68 11.57 5.02
N ASP A 130 3.99 11.79 5.17
CA ASP A 130 4.57 13.14 5.11
C ASP A 130 4.21 13.86 3.79
N GLY A 131 3.63 15.06 3.93
CA GLY A 131 3.24 15.92 2.81
C GLY A 131 1.97 15.50 2.06
N VAL A 132 1.36 14.34 2.36
CA VAL A 132 0.15 13.90 1.64
C VAL A 132 -1.05 14.78 1.93
N GLU A 133 -1.15 15.33 3.13
CA GLU A 133 -2.27 16.20 3.52
C GLU A 133 -2.30 17.48 2.66
N ASP A 134 -1.14 18.07 2.37
CA ASP A 134 -1.03 19.24 1.48
C ASP A 134 -1.45 18.90 0.04
N ILE A 135 -1.13 17.69 -0.42
CA ILE A 135 -1.56 17.19 -1.72
C ILE A 135 -3.08 17.05 -1.75
N LEU A 136 -3.69 16.45 -0.73
CA LEU A 136 -5.14 16.30 -0.63
C LEU A 136 -5.86 17.66 -0.60
N ARG A 137 -5.33 18.63 0.17
CA ARG A 137 -5.83 20.02 0.20
C ARG A 137 -5.75 20.66 -1.19
N SER A 138 -4.64 20.50 -1.89
CA SER A 138 -4.43 21.03 -3.24
C SER A 138 -5.41 20.41 -4.25
N LEU A 139 -5.56 19.09 -4.26
CA LEU A 139 -6.48 18.38 -5.16
C LEU A 139 -7.94 18.81 -4.92
N LYS A 140 -8.35 18.91 -3.65
CA LYS A 140 -9.68 19.40 -3.27
C LYS A 140 -9.94 20.82 -3.77
N LYS A 141 -8.97 21.73 -3.58
CA LYS A 141 -9.03 23.12 -4.07
C LYS A 141 -9.13 23.22 -5.59
N ASN A 142 -8.55 22.23 -6.30
CA ASN A 142 -8.62 22.12 -7.76
C ASN A 142 -9.83 21.32 -8.26
N ASN A 143 -10.83 21.07 -7.41
CA ASN A 143 -12.11 20.43 -7.74
C ASN A 143 -11.99 18.98 -8.24
N TYR A 144 -10.97 18.25 -7.82
CA TYR A 144 -10.93 16.80 -8.04
C TYR A 144 -11.99 16.11 -7.18
N GLU A 145 -12.75 15.22 -7.81
CA GLU A 145 -13.58 14.24 -7.12
C GLU A 145 -12.68 13.10 -6.64
N MET A 146 -12.69 12.83 -5.34
CA MET A 146 -11.76 11.90 -4.69
C MET A 146 -12.52 10.95 -3.78
N HIS A 147 -12.16 9.67 -3.85
CA HIS A 147 -12.75 8.59 -3.06
C HIS A 147 -11.67 7.69 -2.49
N THR A 148 -11.95 7.08 -1.34
CA THR A 148 -11.14 5.97 -0.84
C THR A 148 -11.48 4.69 -1.59
N PHE A 149 -10.47 3.86 -1.80
CA PHE A 149 -10.54 2.50 -2.33
C PHE A 149 -9.55 1.65 -1.54
N THR A 150 -10.00 1.05 -0.44
CA THR A 150 -9.13 0.47 0.59
C THR A 150 -9.66 -0.85 1.12
N ASN A 151 -8.72 -1.77 1.38
CA ASN A 151 -8.92 -2.97 2.18
C ASN A 151 -8.63 -2.64 3.66
N TYR A 152 -9.68 -2.28 4.40
CA TYR A 152 -9.53 -1.93 5.80
C TYR A 152 -10.79 -2.30 6.60
N PRO A 153 -10.66 -2.76 7.86
CA PRO A 153 -11.82 -3.12 8.66
C PRO A 153 -12.61 -1.89 9.09
N VAL A 154 -13.70 -2.10 9.83
CA VAL A 154 -14.55 -1.04 10.40
C VAL A 154 -13.77 0.04 11.17
N TRP A 155 -12.53 -0.24 11.58
CA TRP A 155 -11.60 0.71 12.16
C TRP A 155 -11.18 1.87 11.24
N TYR A 156 -11.58 1.90 9.97
CA TYR A 156 -11.48 3.12 9.16
C TYR A 156 -12.23 4.30 9.80
N GLN A 157 -13.25 4.02 10.62
CA GLN A 157 -13.97 5.04 11.40
C GLN A 157 -13.09 5.70 12.46
N LEU A 158 -12.12 4.97 13.02
CA LEU A 158 -11.14 5.52 13.97
C LEU A 158 -10.16 6.47 13.27
N ILE A 159 -9.77 6.13 12.04
CA ILE A 159 -8.99 7.02 11.17
C ILE A 159 -9.77 8.30 10.90
N GLU A 160 -11.05 8.19 10.52
CA GLU A 160 -11.93 9.34 10.30
C GLU A 160 -12.09 10.20 11.56
N GLU A 161 -12.28 9.58 12.73
CA GLU A 161 -12.41 10.33 13.98
C GLU A 161 -11.16 11.16 14.27
N LYS A 162 -9.97 10.59 14.09
CA LYS A 162 -8.69 11.25 14.37
C LYS A 162 -8.28 12.27 13.31
N LEU A 163 -8.36 11.88 12.03
CA LEU A 163 -7.73 12.60 10.92
C LEU A 163 -8.73 13.30 9.98
N LYS A 164 -10.05 13.08 10.12
CA LYS A 164 -11.07 13.80 9.35
C LYS A 164 -10.85 13.76 7.82
N LEU A 165 -10.55 12.57 7.27
CA LEU A 165 -10.29 12.40 5.83
C LEU A 165 -11.48 12.87 4.98
N SER A 166 -12.71 12.80 5.52
CA SER A 166 -13.92 13.31 4.88
C SER A 166 -13.88 14.79 4.49
N GLU A 167 -12.97 15.60 5.06
CA GLU A 167 -12.71 16.98 4.62
C GLU A 167 -12.19 17.05 3.17
N TYR A 168 -11.47 16.02 2.71
CA TYR A 168 -10.86 15.99 1.39
C TYR A 168 -11.58 15.04 0.44
N LEU A 169 -11.77 13.78 0.85
CA LEU A 169 -12.24 12.68 0.01
C LEU A 169 -13.31 11.84 0.72
N SER A 170 -14.16 11.18 -0.06
CA SER A 170 -15.27 10.38 0.48
C SER A 170 -14.83 8.96 0.80
N TRP A 171 -15.24 8.44 1.97
CA TRP A 171 -15.20 7.01 2.25
C TRP A 171 -16.25 6.27 1.40
N THR A 172 -15.84 5.70 0.28
CA THR A 172 -16.79 5.13 -0.71
C THR A 172 -16.59 3.65 -0.92
N PHE A 173 -15.34 3.21 -1.03
CA PHE A 173 -15.03 1.81 -1.28
C PHE A 173 -14.15 1.26 -0.17
N CYS A 174 -14.78 0.90 0.93
CA CYS A 174 -14.15 0.18 2.03
C CYS A 174 -14.51 -1.31 1.94
N SER A 175 -13.52 -2.19 1.93
CA SER A 175 -13.72 -3.66 1.89
C SER A 175 -14.74 -4.15 2.91
N CYS A 176 -14.72 -3.62 4.14
CA CYS A 176 -15.59 -4.09 5.22
C CYS A 176 -17.08 -3.74 5.01
N GLN A 177 -17.37 -2.84 4.08
CA GLN A 177 -18.73 -2.44 3.73
C GLN A 177 -19.25 -3.16 2.48
N ILE A 178 -18.35 -3.61 1.60
CA ILE A 178 -18.69 -4.11 0.26
C ILE A 178 -18.39 -5.62 0.12
N GLY A 179 -17.50 -6.17 0.93
CA GLY A 179 -17.23 -7.61 1.02
C GLY A 179 -16.25 -8.16 -0.01
N TRP A 180 -15.14 -7.45 -0.28
CA TRP A 180 -14.05 -7.87 -1.18
C TRP A 180 -12.68 -7.67 -0.55
#